data_AF-A0A0D6KLI4-F1
#
_entry.id   AF-A0A0D6KLI4-F1
#
_cell.length_a   1.000
_cell.length_b   1.000
_cell.length_c   1.000
_cell.angle_alpha   90.00
_cell.angle_beta   90.00
_cell.angle_gamma   90.00
#
_symmetry.space_group_name_H-M   'P 1'
#
loop_
_entity.id
_entity.type
_entity.pdbx_description
1 polymer ?
#
loop_
_entity_poly.entity_id
_entity_poly.type
_entity_poly.pdbx_seq_one_letter_code
_entity_poly.pdbx_strand_id
1 'polypeptide(L)'
;MTNDSQIRILFLTAEPTDTARLRLQKELQEIKQKLQLANQRARFLLEFGFAVRPGDVSQELLNFQPHIVHFSGHGISTGELCFENELGKMQPVTPQALAALFELVAHQVQCVVLNACYSDIQARAIAQHISFVIGMNRAIGDQAAIAFAVGFYKALGANRSPEEAYEFGCVEIQLQGIPEESTPVLRKKIVNQSPNDVYIERPPTEQRCYEAIKQLGALIRIKAPDKMGKTSLMNRILTYARANNFQTVTLSCRRLVNRQVATDMERFLQSFCGVISNELGLSNKVNEYWNNQLTPSYNSSEYFKKYLLPNTANDFVLALNDVDLIFEHHEIAQDFCSLLRSFHDMARRGDPNSKIWEKLRLIIVHSTEFYTSLDIHSSPLANVGLVVDLPELSREQVQKLLKAHDLKLKGQNIDQLMAMVGGHPYLLRISIDEFKFNKKKFEQFLKEAPTPSGAFSDHLRELLEQLENNLELRTAFSQVISADAETPVKLRPQIAKSLQRLGLIKLKGYFAEPRCELYRLYFQMFL
;
A
#
# COMPACT_ATOMS: atom_id res chain seq x y z
N MET A 1 24.81 20.12 18.81
CA MET A 1 24.54 18.97 17.91
C MET A 1 23.17 18.42 18.30
N THR A 2 22.14 18.67 17.51
CA THR A 2 20.75 18.31 17.84
C THR A 2 20.45 16.88 17.37
N ASN A 3 19.88 16.09 18.28
CA ASN A 3 19.72 14.62 18.28
C ASN A 3 18.60 14.08 17.35
N ASP A 4 18.31 14.77 16.24
CA ASP A 4 17.02 14.65 15.53
C ASP A 4 16.97 13.58 14.42
N SER A 5 17.90 12.62 14.42
CA SER A 5 18.01 11.57 13.38
C SER A 5 17.77 10.13 13.87
N GLN A 6 17.46 9.93 15.15
CA GLN A 6 17.27 8.59 15.73
C GLN A 6 15.80 8.16 15.77
N ILE A 7 15.54 6.93 15.32
CA ILE A 7 14.27 6.22 15.50
C ILE A 7 14.17 5.78 16.96
N ARG A 8 13.30 6.49 17.69
CA ARG A 8 12.94 6.20 19.09
C ARG A 8 11.89 5.09 19.17
N ILE A 9 12.21 4.02 19.88
CA ILE A 9 11.37 2.84 20.11
C ILE A 9 11.09 2.75 21.62
N LEU A 10 9.81 2.75 21.99
CA LEU A 10 9.35 2.55 23.36
C LEU A 10 8.80 1.14 23.50
N PHE A 11 9.43 0.32 24.36
CA PHE A 11 8.98 -1.03 24.66
C PHE A 11 8.29 -1.06 26.03
N LEU A 12 6.98 -1.31 26.04
CA LEU A 12 6.15 -1.32 27.24
C LEU A 12 5.73 -2.75 27.56
N THR A 13 5.79 -3.10 28.84
CA THR A 13 5.35 -4.42 29.32
C THR A 13 4.45 -4.29 30.53
N ALA A 14 3.41 -5.11 30.60
CA ALA A 14 2.59 -5.30 31.80
C ALA A 14 2.63 -6.76 32.22
N GLU A 15 2.89 -7.03 33.51
CA GLU A 15 2.97 -8.37 34.07
C GLU A 15 2.12 -8.48 35.36
N PRO A 16 0.77 -8.42 35.25
CA PRO A 16 -0.10 -8.53 36.42
C PRO A 16 0.14 -9.81 37.22
N THR A 17 0.13 -9.69 38.54
CA THR A 17 0.44 -10.80 39.46
C THR A 17 -0.60 -11.93 39.45
N ASP A 18 -1.77 -11.69 38.88
CA ASP A 18 -2.88 -12.62 38.74
C ASP A 18 -3.02 -13.23 37.33
N THR A 19 -2.02 -13.06 36.46
CA THR A 19 -1.98 -13.68 35.13
C THR A 19 -0.82 -14.67 34.98
N ALA A 20 -0.83 -15.47 33.90
CA ALA A 20 0.24 -16.41 33.60
C ALA A 20 1.53 -15.65 33.26
N ARG A 21 2.67 -16.11 33.79
CA ARG A 21 3.96 -15.44 33.57
C ARG A 21 4.39 -15.51 32.11
N LEU A 22 4.72 -14.35 31.52
CA LEU A 22 5.21 -14.23 30.15
C LEU A 22 6.73 -14.00 30.12
N ARG A 23 7.40 -14.40 29.03
CA ARG A 23 8.85 -14.19 28.85
C ARG A 23 9.19 -12.80 28.28
N LEU A 24 8.60 -11.74 28.84
CA LEU A 24 8.70 -10.36 28.35
C LEU A 24 10.15 -9.84 28.35
N GLN A 25 10.94 -10.19 29.37
CA GLN A 25 12.36 -9.82 29.44
C GLN A 25 13.19 -10.47 28.32
N LYS A 26 12.86 -11.72 27.94
CA LYS A 26 13.56 -12.41 26.86
C LYS A 26 13.29 -11.72 25.52
N GLU A 27 12.05 -11.31 25.29
CA GLU A 27 11.67 -10.55 24.11
C GLU A 27 12.47 -9.25 23.99
N LEU A 28 12.51 -8.44 25.05
CA LEU A 28 13.30 -7.20 25.07
C LEU A 28 14.80 -7.46 24.80
N GLN A 29 15.37 -8.50 25.41
CA GLN A 29 16.78 -8.86 25.21
C GLN A 29 17.07 -9.22 23.75
N GLU A 30 16.21 -10.02 23.12
CA GLU A 30 16.35 -10.37 21.71
C GLU A 30 16.25 -9.13 20.81
N ILE A 31 15.26 -8.26 21.03
CA ILE A 31 15.09 -7.00 20.28
C ILE A 31 16.35 -6.15 20.39
N LYS A 32 16.84 -5.93 21.61
CA LYS A 32 18.05 -5.14 21.88
C LYS A 32 19.25 -5.73 21.15
N GLN A 33 19.42 -7.04 21.17
CA GLN A 33 20.51 -7.72 20.48
C GLN A 33 20.43 -7.50 18.96
N LYS A 34 19.26 -7.64 18.33
CA LYS A 34 19.12 -7.47 16.87
C LYS A 34 19.38 -6.02 16.45
N LEU A 35 18.90 -5.04 17.21
CA LEU A 35 19.18 -3.63 16.96
C LEU A 35 20.67 -3.28 17.12
N GLN A 36 21.37 -3.91 18.07
CA GLN A 36 22.83 -3.73 18.25
C GLN A 36 23.67 -4.34 17.11
N LEU A 37 23.18 -5.42 16.50
CA LEU A 37 23.81 -6.09 15.35
C LEU A 37 23.51 -5.40 14.01
N ALA A 38 22.56 -4.45 13.98
CA ALA A 38 22.17 -3.75 12.77
C ALA A 38 23.30 -2.86 12.22
N ASN A 39 23.42 -2.80 10.88
CA ASN A 39 24.40 -1.96 10.19
C ASN A 39 24.33 -0.47 10.59
N GLN A 40 23.13 0.01 10.94
CA GLN A 40 22.87 1.38 11.39
C GLN A 40 22.44 1.44 12.86
N ARG A 41 23.04 0.63 13.75
CA ARG A 41 22.68 0.56 15.18
C ARG A 41 22.55 1.91 15.89
N ALA A 42 23.38 2.91 15.52
CA ALA A 42 23.35 4.25 16.11
C ALA A 42 22.08 5.06 15.76
N ARG A 43 21.27 4.58 14.83
CA ARG A 43 19.99 5.17 14.44
C ARG A 43 18.85 4.78 15.38
N PHE A 44 18.98 3.75 16.19
CA PHE A 44 17.90 3.28 17.04
C PHE A 44 18.15 3.62 18.51
N LEU A 45 17.16 4.25 19.14
CA LEU A 45 17.13 4.46 20.58
C LEU A 45 15.97 3.64 21.15
N LEU A 46 16.30 2.64 21.95
CA LEU A 46 15.32 1.75 22.59
C LEU A 46 15.23 2.09 24.08
N GLU A 47 14.07 2.59 24.51
CA GLU A 47 13.70 2.75 25.92
C GLU A 47 12.65 1.69 26.31
N PHE A 48 12.59 1.36 27.59
CA PHE A 48 11.65 0.35 28.09
C PHE A 48 10.98 0.76 29.40
N GLY A 49 9.68 0.49 29.50
CA GLY A 49 8.87 0.64 30.71
C GLY A 49 8.37 -0.73 31.17
N PHE A 50 8.76 -1.14 32.37
CA PHE A 50 8.27 -2.37 33.00
C PHE A 50 7.05 -2.10 33.88
N ALA A 51 6.20 -3.12 34.06
CA ALA A 51 5.05 -3.08 34.97
C ALA A 51 4.14 -1.85 34.75
N VAL A 52 3.91 -1.50 33.48
CA VAL A 52 3.22 -0.25 33.17
C VAL A 52 1.75 -0.31 33.56
N ARG A 53 1.31 0.76 34.22
CA ARG A 53 -0.09 1.06 34.49
C ARG A 53 -0.67 1.89 33.34
N PRO A 54 -2.00 1.96 33.19
CA PRO A 54 -2.60 2.76 32.12
C PRO A 54 -2.14 4.22 32.10
N GLY A 55 -1.96 4.83 33.28
CA GLY A 55 -1.45 6.21 33.41
C GLY A 55 0.00 6.36 32.92
N ASP A 56 0.85 5.36 33.16
CA ASP A 56 2.26 5.39 32.79
C ASP A 56 2.44 5.42 31.28
N VAL A 57 1.58 4.73 30.53
CA VAL A 57 1.62 4.73 29.06
C VAL A 57 1.56 6.16 28.51
N SER A 58 0.66 6.99 29.03
CA SER A 58 0.53 8.38 28.60
C SER A 58 1.76 9.20 28.96
N GLN A 59 2.32 9.00 30.15
CA GLN A 59 3.50 9.71 30.63
C GLN A 59 4.76 9.36 29.82
N GLU A 60 4.96 8.07 29.52
CA GLU A 60 6.08 7.57 28.72
C GLU A 60 6.02 8.08 27.27
N LEU A 61 4.82 8.09 26.67
CA LEU A 61 4.63 8.66 25.33
C LEU A 61 4.98 10.15 25.27
N LEU A 62 4.59 10.92 26.29
CA LEU A 62 4.88 12.35 26.37
C LEU A 62 6.36 12.65 26.63
N ASN A 63 7.00 11.86 27.51
CA ASN A 63 8.39 12.07 27.91
C ASN A 63 9.38 11.65 26.82
N PHE A 64 9.21 10.45 26.29
CA PHE A 64 10.17 9.84 25.38
C PHE A 64 9.91 10.18 23.91
N GLN A 65 8.68 10.61 23.60
CA GLN A 65 8.23 10.92 22.25
C GLN A 65 8.59 9.84 21.20
N PRO A 66 8.20 8.56 21.38
CA PRO A 66 8.59 7.49 20.47
C PRO A 66 7.99 7.63 19.06
N HIS A 67 8.71 7.08 18.08
CA HIS A 67 8.19 6.84 16.73
C HIS A 67 7.55 5.45 16.61
N ILE A 68 8.04 4.49 17.40
CA ILE A 68 7.53 3.12 17.45
C ILE A 68 7.19 2.78 18.89
N VAL A 69 5.99 2.25 19.12
CA VAL A 69 5.58 1.72 20.42
C VAL A 69 5.39 0.23 20.27
N HIS A 70 6.03 -0.56 21.13
CA HIS A 70 5.82 -1.99 21.21
C HIS A 70 5.27 -2.31 22.59
N PHE A 71 4.06 -2.85 22.64
CA PHE A 71 3.48 -3.39 23.85
C PHE A 71 3.57 -4.91 23.83
N SER A 72 4.11 -5.50 24.89
CA SER A 72 4.13 -6.95 25.09
C SER A 72 3.47 -7.29 26.43
N GLY A 73 2.46 -8.15 26.40
CA GLY A 73 1.66 -8.46 27.59
C GLY A 73 0.44 -9.30 27.27
N HIS A 74 -0.55 -9.28 28.17
CA HIS A 74 -1.78 -10.03 27.98
C HIS A 74 -2.84 -9.21 27.24
N GLY A 75 -3.72 -9.94 26.54
CA GLY A 75 -4.94 -9.41 25.99
C GLY A 75 -6.08 -10.42 26.14
N ILE A 76 -7.31 -9.93 26.13
CA ILE A 76 -8.52 -10.76 26.26
C ILE A 76 -9.32 -10.77 24.95
N SER A 77 -10.21 -11.74 24.79
CA SER A 77 -10.92 -12.00 23.53
C SER A 77 -11.78 -10.85 23.01
N THR A 78 -12.15 -9.90 23.88
CA THR A 78 -12.89 -8.67 23.56
C THR A 78 -11.97 -7.54 23.05
N GLY A 79 -10.66 -7.74 23.06
CA GLY A 79 -9.67 -6.85 22.44
C GLY A 79 -8.92 -5.96 23.42
N GLU A 80 -9.27 -5.94 24.71
CA GLU A 80 -8.58 -5.15 25.72
C GLU A 80 -7.16 -5.66 25.96
N LEU A 81 -6.25 -4.72 26.17
CA LEU A 81 -4.90 -5.01 26.67
C LEU A 81 -4.91 -4.93 28.20
N CYS A 82 -4.24 -5.87 28.84
CA CYS A 82 -4.20 -5.97 30.29
C CYS A 82 -2.97 -5.24 30.84
N PHE A 83 -3.21 -4.23 31.67
CA PHE A 83 -2.18 -3.49 32.40
C PHE A 83 -2.22 -3.82 33.90
N GLU A 84 -1.30 -3.27 34.67
CA GLU A 84 -1.33 -3.33 36.13
C GLU A 84 -2.13 -2.17 36.72
N ASN A 85 -2.89 -2.44 37.79
CA ASN A 85 -3.42 -1.40 38.66
C ASN A 85 -2.48 -1.12 39.85
N GLU A 86 -2.89 -0.24 40.75
CA GLU A 86 -2.16 0.11 41.98
C GLU A 86 -1.82 -1.08 42.88
N LEU A 87 -2.58 -2.18 42.76
CA LEU A 87 -2.39 -3.42 43.53
C LEU A 87 -1.59 -4.48 42.76
N GLY A 88 -1.07 -4.18 41.57
CA GLY A 88 -0.36 -5.13 40.70
C GLY A 88 -1.28 -6.21 40.13
N LYS A 89 -2.60 -5.95 40.06
CA LYS A 89 -3.61 -6.86 39.48
C LYS A 89 -4.02 -6.41 38.08
N MET A 90 -4.58 -7.33 37.33
CA MET A 90 -5.03 -7.09 35.96
C MET A 90 -6.05 -5.95 35.91
N GLN A 91 -5.75 -4.96 35.07
CA GLN A 91 -6.67 -3.90 34.67
C GLN A 91 -6.78 -3.90 33.14
N PRO A 92 -7.91 -4.36 32.57
CA PRO A 92 -8.13 -4.27 31.13
C PRO A 92 -8.33 -2.81 30.70
N VAL A 93 -7.74 -2.43 29.57
CA VAL A 93 -7.93 -1.13 28.95
C VAL A 93 -8.59 -1.32 27.59
N THR A 94 -9.68 -0.58 27.38
CA THR A 94 -10.53 -0.72 26.19
C THR A 94 -9.84 -0.28 24.89
N PRO A 95 -10.21 -0.89 23.73
CA PRO A 95 -9.85 -0.42 22.40
C PRO A 95 -9.97 1.09 22.21
N GLN A 96 -11.08 1.66 22.67
CA GLN A 96 -11.41 3.07 22.51
C GLN A 96 -10.49 3.98 23.35
N ALA A 97 -10.19 3.59 24.59
CA ALA A 97 -9.34 4.40 25.48
C ALA A 97 -7.91 4.53 24.94
N LEU A 98 -7.30 3.42 24.52
CA LEU A 98 -5.96 3.46 23.92
C LEU A 98 -5.96 4.14 22.54
N ALA A 99 -7.00 3.93 21.72
CA ALA A 99 -7.10 4.64 20.44
C ALA A 99 -7.15 6.17 20.62
N ALA A 100 -7.93 6.66 21.59
CA ALA A 100 -7.99 8.08 21.94
C ALA A 100 -6.62 8.63 22.42
N LEU A 101 -5.85 7.84 23.17
CA LEU A 101 -4.48 8.22 23.55
C LEU A 101 -3.57 8.31 22.32
N PHE A 102 -3.60 7.31 21.44
CA PHE A 102 -2.78 7.29 20.23
C PHE A 102 -3.19 8.36 19.21
N GLU A 103 -4.45 8.78 19.18
CA GLU A 103 -4.90 9.94 18.41
C GLU A 103 -4.13 11.22 18.77
N LEU A 104 -3.95 11.49 20.07
CA LEU A 104 -3.25 12.67 20.56
C LEU A 104 -1.76 12.69 20.17
N VAL A 105 -1.15 11.53 19.97
CA VAL A 105 0.27 11.37 19.59
C VAL A 105 0.46 10.92 18.14
N ALA A 106 -0.58 10.98 17.30
CA ALA A 106 -0.55 10.46 15.93
C ALA A 106 0.42 11.19 14.99
N HIS A 107 0.83 12.41 15.34
CA HIS A 107 1.84 13.18 14.61
C HIS A 107 3.27 12.67 14.85
N GLN A 108 3.46 11.85 15.89
CA GLN A 108 4.75 11.42 16.39
C GLN A 108 4.94 9.90 16.23
N VAL A 109 3.95 9.11 16.65
CA VAL A 109 3.98 7.65 16.55
C VAL A 109 3.61 7.22 15.13
N GLN A 110 4.47 6.45 14.48
CA GLN A 110 4.29 5.93 13.13
C GLN A 110 3.91 4.45 13.11
N CYS A 111 4.38 3.69 14.09
CA CYS A 111 4.16 2.25 14.18
C CYS A 111 3.82 1.83 15.62
N VAL A 112 2.83 0.95 15.76
CA VAL A 112 2.48 0.32 17.04
C VAL A 112 2.49 -1.21 16.86
N VAL A 113 3.17 -1.93 17.74
CA VAL A 113 3.19 -3.40 17.77
C VAL A 113 2.54 -3.86 19.06
N LEU A 114 1.49 -4.67 18.96
CA LEU A 114 0.72 -5.19 20.09
C LEU A 114 0.88 -6.71 20.20
N ASN A 115 1.95 -7.13 20.87
CA ASN A 115 2.21 -8.53 21.19
C ASN A 115 1.38 -8.97 22.39
N ALA A 116 0.08 -9.17 22.14
CA ALA A 116 -0.91 -9.62 23.11
C ALA A 116 -2.02 -10.39 22.39
N CYS A 117 -2.58 -11.42 23.05
CA CYS A 117 -3.66 -12.22 22.49
C CYS A 117 -4.86 -11.36 22.07
N TYR A 118 -5.44 -11.64 20.90
CA TYR A 118 -6.64 -10.96 20.36
C TYR A 118 -6.49 -9.42 20.19
N SER A 119 -5.26 -8.90 20.20
CA SER A 119 -4.99 -7.46 20.07
C SER A 119 -5.31 -6.87 18.69
N ASP A 120 -5.74 -7.66 17.70
CA ASP A 120 -6.21 -7.14 16.40
C ASP A 120 -7.39 -6.17 16.54
N ILE A 121 -8.28 -6.39 17.52
CA ILE A 121 -9.42 -5.50 17.78
C ILE A 121 -8.90 -4.13 18.24
N GLN A 122 -7.95 -4.11 19.19
CA GLN A 122 -7.24 -2.92 19.62
C GLN A 122 -6.46 -2.27 18.47
N ALA A 123 -5.79 -3.08 17.65
CA ALA A 123 -5.00 -2.62 16.51
C ALA A 123 -5.85 -1.89 15.49
N ARG A 124 -7.06 -2.39 15.19
CA ARG A 124 -8.04 -1.72 14.30
C ARG A 124 -8.44 -0.35 14.84
N ALA A 125 -8.65 -0.21 16.15
CA ALA A 125 -9.02 1.06 16.77
C ALA A 125 -7.87 2.08 16.68
N ILE A 126 -6.63 1.68 17.02
CA ILE A 126 -5.45 2.56 16.95
C ILE A 126 -5.11 2.92 15.50
N ALA A 127 -5.30 1.98 14.56
CA ALA A 127 -5.04 2.21 13.14
C ALA A 127 -5.95 3.27 12.53
N GLN A 128 -7.04 3.70 13.18
CA GLN A 128 -7.77 4.88 12.73
C GLN A 128 -6.89 6.15 12.74
N HIS A 129 -5.86 6.17 13.60
CA HIS A 129 -5.01 7.33 13.83
C HIS A 129 -3.53 7.10 13.45
N ILE A 130 -3.00 5.90 13.65
CA ILE A 130 -1.57 5.55 13.41
C ILE A 130 -1.36 4.81 12.10
N SER A 131 -0.32 5.18 11.35
CA SER A 131 -0.02 4.66 10.00
C SER A 131 0.07 3.14 9.92
N PHE A 132 0.77 2.51 10.87
CA PHE A 132 0.97 1.07 10.93
C PHE A 132 0.70 0.56 12.34
N VAL A 133 -0.20 -0.42 12.49
CA VAL A 133 -0.48 -1.06 13.76
C VAL A 133 -0.56 -2.56 13.58
N ILE A 134 0.21 -3.31 14.35
CA ILE A 134 0.27 -4.77 14.26
C ILE A 134 -0.37 -5.34 15.51
N GLY A 135 -1.35 -6.23 15.33
CA GLY A 135 -2.00 -6.94 16.43
C GLY A 135 -2.21 -8.41 16.12
N MET A 136 -2.67 -9.18 17.09
CA MET A 136 -2.85 -10.62 17.00
C MET A 136 -4.32 -10.93 16.79
N ASN A 137 -4.67 -11.63 15.71
CA ASN A 137 -6.08 -11.96 15.40
C ASN A 137 -6.67 -13.08 16.27
N ARG A 138 -5.81 -13.79 17.03
CA ARG A 138 -6.16 -14.87 17.94
C ARG A 138 -5.16 -14.92 19.09
N ALA A 139 -5.24 -15.93 19.95
CA ALA A 139 -4.21 -16.20 20.94
C ALA A 139 -2.86 -16.48 20.28
N ILE A 140 -1.77 -15.91 20.82
CA ILE A 140 -0.40 -16.12 20.34
C ILE A 140 0.45 -16.76 21.45
N GLY A 141 1.26 -17.74 21.09
CA GLY A 141 2.23 -18.34 22.00
C GLY A 141 3.48 -17.46 22.19
N ASP A 142 4.09 -17.51 23.38
CA ASP A 142 5.32 -16.77 23.69
C ASP A 142 6.44 -16.94 22.65
N GLN A 143 6.63 -18.17 22.14
CA GLN A 143 7.67 -18.43 21.15
C GLN A 143 7.38 -17.71 19.83
N ALA A 144 6.12 -17.72 19.38
CA ALA A 144 5.69 -17.02 18.18
C ALA A 144 5.82 -15.50 18.33
N ALA A 145 5.40 -14.94 19.47
CA ALA A 145 5.50 -13.50 19.75
C ALA A 145 6.97 -13.01 19.72
N ILE A 146 7.88 -13.76 20.38
CA ILE A 146 9.32 -13.45 20.36
C ILE A 146 9.90 -13.60 18.95
N ALA A 147 9.57 -14.67 18.24
CA ALA A 147 10.04 -14.89 16.87
C ALA A 147 9.59 -13.76 15.93
N PHE A 148 8.32 -13.34 16.05
CA PHE A 148 7.79 -12.20 15.32
C PHE A 148 8.59 -10.92 15.60
N ALA A 149 8.79 -10.58 16.88
CA ALA A 149 9.54 -9.39 17.26
C ALA A 149 10.99 -9.43 16.73
N VAL A 150 11.64 -10.60 16.79
CA VAL A 150 12.99 -10.80 16.25
C VAL A 150 13.03 -10.51 14.74
N GLY A 151 12.13 -11.09 13.95
CA GLY A 151 12.08 -10.86 12.51
C GLY A 151 11.78 -9.39 12.17
N PHE A 152 10.82 -8.81 12.88
CA PHE A 152 10.43 -7.41 12.72
C PHE A 152 11.60 -6.44 12.95
N TYR A 153 12.28 -6.54 14.10
CA TYR A 153 13.37 -5.62 14.42
C TYR A 153 14.68 -5.92 13.67
N LYS A 154 14.91 -7.16 13.22
CA LYS A 154 15.98 -7.46 12.24
C LYS A 154 15.77 -6.68 10.95
N ALA A 155 14.55 -6.73 10.39
CA ALA A 155 14.22 -6.04 9.15
C ALA A 155 14.25 -4.52 9.32
N LEU A 156 13.70 -4.00 10.43
CA LEU A 156 13.77 -2.58 10.74
C LEU A 156 15.22 -2.10 10.85
N GLY A 157 16.07 -2.87 11.53
CA GLY A 157 17.52 -2.63 11.61
C GLY A 157 18.23 -2.61 10.26
N ALA A 158 17.67 -3.30 9.26
CA ALA A 158 18.13 -3.30 7.87
C ALA A 158 17.49 -2.20 7.01
N ASN A 159 16.90 -1.17 7.63
CA ASN A 159 16.24 -0.03 6.98
C ASN A 159 15.01 -0.41 6.14
N ARG A 160 14.33 -1.50 6.50
CA ARG A 160 13.03 -1.86 5.91
C ARG A 160 11.92 -1.03 6.52
N SER A 161 10.87 -0.79 5.74
CA SER A 161 9.65 -0.13 6.20
C SER A 161 8.93 -0.98 7.27
N PRO A 162 8.06 -0.39 8.11
CA PRO A 162 7.24 -1.17 9.06
C PRO A 162 6.39 -2.26 8.39
N GLU A 163 5.97 -2.04 7.14
CA GLU A 163 5.22 -3.02 6.36
C GLU A 163 6.08 -4.22 5.96
N GLU A 164 7.25 -3.98 5.37
CA GLU A 164 8.20 -5.06 5.07
C GLU A 164 8.65 -5.76 6.36
N ALA A 165 8.91 -5.00 7.44
CA ALA A 165 9.31 -5.56 8.72
C ALA A 165 8.25 -6.49 9.32
N TYR A 166 6.97 -6.17 9.15
CA TYR A 166 5.88 -7.09 9.49
C TYR A 166 5.98 -8.42 8.73
N GLU A 167 6.21 -8.38 7.42
CA GLU A 167 6.36 -9.59 6.60
C GLU A 167 7.55 -10.44 7.07
N PHE A 168 8.70 -9.81 7.35
CA PHE A 168 9.86 -10.49 7.93
C PHE A 168 9.57 -11.10 9.30
N GLY A 169 8.75 -10.45 10.13
CA GLY A 169 8.29 -11.00 11.40
C GLY A 169 7.48 -12.28 11.23
N CYS A 170 6.52 -12.30 10.31
CA CYS A 170 5.74 -13.49 9.96
C CYS A 170 6.63 -14.62 9.41
N VAL A 171 7.58 -14.29 8.53
CA VAL A 171 8.54 -15.27 7.98
C VAL A 171 9.46 -15.83 9.07
N GLU A 172 9.90 -15.03 10.04
CA GLU A 172 10.75 -15.52 11.14
C GLU A 172 10.00 -16.55 12.02
N ILE A 173 8.69 -16.39 12.25
CA ILE A 173 7.86 -17.41 12.90
C ILE A 173 7.91 -18.72 12.10
N GLN A 174 7.71 -18.63 10.78
CA GLN A 174 7.70 -19.77 9.89
C GLN A 174 9.07 -20.48 9.81
N LEU A 175 10.16 -19.72 9.81
CA LEU A 175 11.53 -20.26 9.81
C LEU A 175 11.84 -21.07 11.07
N GLN A 176 11.18 -20.76 12.18
CA GLN A 176 11.29 -21.54 13.43
C GLN A 176 10.32 -22.73 13.49
N GLY A 177 9.53 -22.97 12.44
CA GLY A 177 8.59 -24.08 12.37
C GLY A 177 7.37 -23.92 13.29
N ILE A 178 7.04 -22.69 13.69
CA ILE A 178 5.91 -22.41 14.59
C ILE A 178 4.65 -22.13 13.75
N PRO A 179 3.54 -22.86 13.93
CA PRO A 179 2.33 -22.75 13.09
C PRO A 179 1.42 -21.57 13.52
N GLU A 180 2.01 -20.39 13.70
CA GLU A 180 1.34 -19.17 14.16
C GLU A 180 1.70 -17.94 13.29
N GLU A 181 2.30 -18.15 12.12
CA GLU A 181 2.76 -17.09 11.20
C GLU A 181 1.64 -16.19 10.68
N SER A 182 0.39 -16.69 10.70
CA SER A 182 -0.83 -15.98 10.32
C SER A 182 -1.56 -15.31 11.49
N THR A 183 -1.00 -15.36 12.70
CA THR A 183 -1.57 -14.74 13.90
C THR A 183 -1.33 -13.21 13.94
N PRO A 184 -0.12 -12.70 13.68
CA PRO A 184 0.09 -11.27 13.51
C PRO A 184 -0.66 -10.73 12.28
N VAL A 185 -1.27 -9.57 12.41
CA VAL A 185 -1.98 -8.88 11.34
C VAL A 185 -1.60 -7.41 11.33
N LEU A 186 -1.15 -6.91 10.18
CA LEU A 186 -0.90 -5.50 9.95
C LEU A 186 -2.21 -4.76 9.61
N ARG A 187 -2.52 -3.74 10.40
CA ARG A 187 -3.55 -2.73 10.16
C ARG A 187 -2.87 -1.44 9.72
N LYS A 188 -3.26 -0.95 8.55
CA LYS A 188 -2.80 0.35 8.06
C LYS A 188 -3.85 1.40 8.34
N LYS A 189 -3.42 2.63 8.56
CA LYS A 189 -4.35 3.76 8.62
C LYS A 189 -5.19 3.81 7.36
N ILE A 190 -6.50 3.73 7.54
CA ILE A 190 -7.45 4.03 6.48
C ILE A 190 -7.41 5.55 6.33
N VAL A 191 -6.52 6.02 5.44
CA VAL A 191 -6.31 7.44 5.22
C VAL A 191 -7.54 8.02 4.53
N ASN A 192 -8.45 8.61 5.32
CA ASN A 192 -9.16 9.80 4.87
C ASN A 192 -8.22 10.98 5.17
N GLN A 193 -7.30 11.24 4.24
CA GLN A 193 -6.36 12.38 4.14
C GLN A 193 -5.48 12.64 5.37
N SER A 194 -4.21 12.21 5.31
CA SER A 194 -3.19 12.75 6.22
C SER A 194 -2.86 14.20 5.81
N PRO A 195 -2.43 15.08 6.73
CA PRO A 195 -1.94 16.42 6.39
C PRO A 195 -0.79 16.43 5.37
N ASN A 196 -0.09 15.30 5.24
CA ASN A 196 1.01 15.12 4.30
C ASN A 196 0.55 14.56 2.94
N ASP A 197 -0.67 14.05 2.81
CA ASP A 197 -1.15 13.37 1.61
C ASP A 197 -2.09 14.29 0.81
N VAL A 198 -1.52 15.43 0.38
CA VAL A 198 -2.25 16.43 -0.42
C VAL A 198 -2.47 15.88 -1.82
N TYR A 199 -3.70 15.47 -2.11
CA TYR A 199 -4.11 15.13 -3.45
C TYR A 199 -4.28 16.38 -4.31
N ILE A 200 -3.61 16.44 -5.45
CA ILE A 200 -3.77 17.51 -6.44
C ILE A 200 -4.69 17.02 -7.55
N GLU A 201 -5.85 17.65 -7.65
CA GLU A 201 -6.86 17.33 -8.67
C GLU A 201 -6.34 17.64 -10.08
N ARG A 202 -6.75 16.80 -11.04
CA ARG A 202 -6.46 16.87 -12.47
C ARG A 202 -7.75 17.01 -13.29
N PRO A 203 -8.46 18.15 -13.18
CA PRO A 203 -9.71 18.35 -13.90
C PRO A 203 -9.55 18.14 -15.42
N PRO A 204 -10.56 17.54 -16.10
CA PRO A 204 -11.86 17.11 -15.56
C PRO A 204 -11.88 15.66 -15.03
N THR A 205 -10.71 15.06 -14.77
CA THR A 205 -10.59 13.61 -14.47
C THR A 205 -11.44 13.16 -13.30
N GLU A 206 -11.33 13.84 -12.15
CA GLU A 206 -12.04 13.48 -10.93
C GLU A 206 -13.55 13.61 -11.12
N GLN A 207 -13.99 14.70 -11.74
CA GLN A 207 -15.40 14.95 -12.02
C GLN A 207 -16.00 13.83 -12.87
N ARG A 208 -15.33 13.43 -13.95
CA ARG A 208 -15.77 12.31 -14.79
C ARG A 208 -15.86 11.01 -14.01
N CYS A 209 -14.92 10.74 -13.12
CA CYS A 209 -14.97 9.56 -12.25
C CYS A 209 -16.14 9.60 -11.27
N TYR A 210 -16.43 10.75 -10.67
CA TYR A 210 -17.55 10.92 -9.74
C TYR A 210 -18.90 10.78 -10.44
N GLU A 211 -19.02 11.28 -11.66
CA GLU A 211 -20.23 11.10 -12.49
C GLU A 211 -20.41 9.64 -12.91
N ALA A 212 -19.31 8.97 -13.27
CA ALA A 212 -19.33 7.57 -13.67
C ALA A 212 -19.68 6.63 -12.51
N ILE A 213 -19.10 6.82 -11.31
CA ILE A 213 -19.31 5.89 -10.19
C ILE A 213 -20.75 5.87 -9.67
N LYS A 214 -21.53 6.93 -9.95
CA LYS A 214 -22.96 7.00 -9.64
C LYS A 214 -23.83 6.11 -10.53
N GLN A 215 -23.33 5.74 -11.71
CA GLN A 215 -24.09 4.93 -12.65
C GLN A 215 -24.28 3.50 -12.09
N LEU A 216 -25.42 2.88 -12.40
CA LEU A 216 -25.69 1.48 -12.07
C LEU A 216 -24.68 0.59 -12.79
N GLY A 217 -24.07 -0.35 -12.06
CA GLY A 217 -23.10 -1.26 -12.67
C GLY A 217 -21.78 -0.62 -13.12
N ALA A 218 -21.44 0.60 -12.67
CA ALA A 218 -20.32 1.36 -13.20
C ALA A 218 -19.00 0.58 -13.23
N LEU A 219 -18.22 0.75 -14.30
CA LEU A 219 -16.86 0.27 -14.42
C LEU A 219 -15.93 1.45 -14.75
N ILE A 220 -14.96 1.71 -13.88
CA ILE A 220 -13.94 2.74 -14.07
C ILE A 220 -12.58 2.07 -14.15
N ARG A 221 -11.82 2.34 -15.21
CA ARG A 221 -10.46 1.84 -15.43
C ARG A 221 -9.47 2.98 -15.35
N ILE A 222 -8.60 2.95 -14.36
CA ILE A 222 -7.54 3.95 -14.15
C ILE A 222 -6.23 3.37 -14.67
N LYS A 223 -5.71 3.96 -15.75
CA LYS A 223 -4.44 3.56 -16.38
C LYS A 223 -3.44 4.70 -16.40
N ALA A 224 -2.19 4.39 -16.08
CA ALA A 224 -1.02 5.26 -16.21
C ALA A 224 0.25 4.48 -15.84
N PRO A 225 1.44 4.95 -16.18
CA PRO A 225 2.70 4.38 -15.67
C PRO A 225 2.74 4.25 -14.15
N ASP A 226 3.67 3.44 -13.66
CA ASP A 226 3.92 3.30 -12.23
C ASP A 226 4.19 4.65 -11.55
N LYS A 227 3.81 4.76 -10.28
CA LYS A 227 4.11 5.94 -9.44
C LYS A 227 3.49 7.28 -9.93
N MET A 228 2.48 7.23 -10.81
CA MET A 228 1.73 8.40 -11.32
C MET A 228 0.52 8.86 -10.48
N GLY A 229 0.25 8.20 -9.34
CA GLY A 229 -0.87 8.55 -8.45
C GLY A 229 -2.21 7.89 -8.79
N LYS A 230 -2.18 6.72 -9.46
CA LYS A 230 -3.39 5.95 -9.78
C LYS A 230 -4.18 5.54 -8.52
N THR A 231 -3.48 4.98 -7.53
CA THR A 231 -4.06 4.58 -6.25
C THR A 231 -4.58 5.78 -5.46
N SER A 232 -3.92 6.94 -5.57
CA SER A 232 -4.42 8.19 -4.98
C SER A 232 -5.74 8.65 -5.60
N LEU A 233 -5.88 8.58 -6.93
CA LEU A 233 -7.17 8.85 -7.62
C LEU A 233 -8.24 7.81 -7.22
N MET A 234 -7.89 6.53 -7.16
CA MET A 234 -8.80 5.48 -6.69
C MET A 234 -9.32 5.80 -5.28
N ASN A 235 -8.43 6.10 -4.33
CA ASN A 235 -8.80 6.47 -2.96
C ASN A 235 -9.69 7.71 -2.92
N ARG A 236 -9.46 8.68 -3.81
CA ARG A 236 -10.30 9.87 -3.94
C ARG A 236 -11.72 9.52 -4.40
N ILE A 237 -11.85 8.65 -5.39
CA ILE A 237 -13.15 8.14 -5.87
C ILE A 237 -13.86 7.34 -4.77
N LEU A 238 -13.14 6.48 -4.04
CA LEU A 238 -13.70 5.71 -2.93
C LEU A 238 -14.16 6.61 -1.78
N THR A 239 -13.40 7.66 -1.46
CA THR A 239 -13.81 8.66 -0.46
C THR A 239 -15.10 9.35 -0.88
N TYR A 240 -15.20 9.74 -2.15
CA TYR A 240 -16.44 10.29 -2.72
C TYR A 240 -17.60 9.29 -2.64
N ALA A 241 -17.36 8.02 -2.98
CA ALA A 241 -18.37 6.98 -2.93
C ALA A 241 -18.88 6.76 -1.48
N ARG A 242 -18.00 6.68 -0.48
CA ARG A 242 -18.40 6.58 0.93
C ARG A 242 -19.28 7.74 1.37
N ALA A 243 -18.92 8.97 0.96
CA ALA A 243 -19.71 10.16 1.24
C ALA A 243 -21.10 10.14 0.57
N ASN A 244 -21.31 9.31 -0.45
CA ASN A 244 -22.58 9.09 -1.12
C ASN A 244 -23.22 7.73 -0.73
N ASN A 245 -22.93 7.25 0.49
CA ASN A 245 -23.50 6.03 1.10
C ASN A 245 -23.14 4.70 0.41
N PHE A 246 -22.10 4.66 -0.41
CA PHE A 246 -21.59 3.39 -0.92
C PHE A 246 -20.71 2.69 0.12
N GLN A 247 -20.91 1.38 0.28
CA GLN A 247 -19.91 0.54 0.93
C GLN A 247 -18.72 0.37 -0.03
N THR A 248 -17.48 0.41 0.46
CA THR A 248 -16.30 0.32 -0.42
C THR A 248 -15.36 -0.78 0.05
N VAL A 249 -14.90 -1.60 -0.87
CA VAL A 249 -13.86 -2.60 -0.64
C VAL A 249 -12.69 -2.30 -1.58
N THR A 250 -11.48 -2.32 -1.03
CA THR A 250 -10.26 -2.25 -1.84
C THR A 250 -9.53 -3.56 -1.70
N LEU A 251 -9.30 -4.22 -2.83
CA LEU A 251 -8.57 -5.46 -2.91
C LEU A 251 -7.27 -5.20 -3.69
N SER A 252 -6.13 -5.45 -3.06
CA SER A 252 -4.85 -5.52 -3.77
C SER A 252 -4.66 -6.93 -4.30
N CYS A 253 -4.43 -7.06 -5.60
CA CYS A 253 -4.19 -8.35 -6.25
C CYS A 253 -2.92 -9.05 -5.73
N ARG A 254 -2.00 -8.32 -5.08
CA ARG A 254 -0.87 -8.90 -4.32
C ARG A 254 -1.33 -9.93 -3.28
N ARG A 255 -2.50 -9.73 -2.67
CA ARG A 255 -3.06 -10.64 -1.66
C ARG A 255 -3.68 -11.89 -2.27
N LEU A 256 -3.95 -11.89 -3.58
CA LEU A 256 -4.56 -13.02 -4.30
C LEU A 256 -3.54 -13.87 -5.02
N VAL A 257 -2.45 -13.26 -5.47
CA VAL A 257 -1.42 -13.91 -6.28
C VAL A 257 -0.28 -14.35 -5.39
N ASN A 258 -0.10 -15.67 -5.25
CA ASN A 258 1.14 -16.28 -4.76
C ASN A 258 1.57 -17.38 -5.76
N ARG A 259 2.80 -17.89 -5.65
CA ARG A 259 3.34 -18.89 -6.61
C ARG A 259 2.44 -20.12 -6.84
N GLN A 260 1.59 -20.50 -5.88
CA GLN A 260 0.71 -21.67 -5.97
C GLN A 260 -0.70 -21.34 -6.47
N VAL A 261 -1.20 -20.12 -6.22
CA VAL A 261 -2.54 -19.66 -6.62
C VAL A 261 -2.53 -19.04 -8.02
N ALA A 262 -1.38 -18.52 -8.46
CA ALA A 262 -1.22 -17.83 -9.74
C ALA A 262 -1.32 -18.73 -11.00
N THR A 263 -1.49 -20.04 -10.82
CA THR A 263 -1.62 -21.01 -11.92
C THR A 263 -2.95 -21.78 -11.86
N ASP A 264 -3.82 -21.50 -10.90
CA ASP A 264 -5.06 -22.24 -10.68
C ASP A 264 -6.24 -21.26 -10.57
N MET A 265 -7.04 -21.19 -11.62
CA MET A 265 -8.18 -20.28 -11.72
C MET A 265 -9.23 -20.54 -10.64
N GLU A 266 -9.43 -21.79 -10.24
CA GLU A 266 -10.40 -22.15 -9.21
C GLU A 266 -9.96 -21.62 -7.86
N ARG A 267 -8.72 -21.90 -7.45
CA ARG A 267 -8.16 -21.38 -6.19
C ARG A 267 -8.10 -19.87 -6.18
N PHE A 268 -7.74 -19.26 -7.32
CA PHE A 268 -7.69 -17.82 -7.47
C PHE A 268 -9.07 -17.20 -7.21
N LEU A 269 -10.13 -17.73 -7.84
CA LEU A 269 -11.48 -17.19 -7.69
C LEU A 269 -12.13 -17.52 -6.33
N GLN A 270 -11.81 -18.67 -5.72
CA GLN A 270 -12.18 -18.96 -4.34
C GLN A 270 -11.53 -17.96 -3.36
N SER A 271 -10.24 -17.67 -3.54
CA SER A 271 -9.51 -16.65 -2.76
C SER A 271 -10.12 -15.27 -2.96
N PHE A 272 -10.39 -14.88 -4.22
CA PHE A 272 -11.06 -13.63 -4.56
C PHE A 272 -12.39 -13.45 -3.83
N CYS A 273 -13.26 -14.47 -3.86
CA CYS A 273 -14.54 -14.45 -3.16
C CYS A 273 -14.39 -14.42 -1.63
N GLY A 274 -13.46 -15.22 -1.08
CA GLY A 274 -13.21 -15.30 0.35
C GLY A 274 -12.65 -14.00 0.94
N VAL A 275 -11.67 -13.39 0.27
CA VAL A 275 -11.10 -12.10 0.68
C VAL A 275 -12.16 -11.02 0.67
N ILE A 276 -12.99 -10.92 -0.37
CA ILE A 276 -14.06 -9.92 -0.43
C ILE A 276 -15.09 -10.14 0.68
N SER A 277 -15.44 -11.40 0.99
CA SER A 277 -16.34 -11.72 2.11
C SER A 277 -15.79 -11.14 3.42
N ASN A 278 -14.50 -11.38 3.70
CA ASN A 278 -13.85 -10.90 4.91
C ASN A 278 -13.77 -9.37 4.97
N GLU A 279 -13.46 -8.70 3.85
CA GLU A 279 -13.41 -7.23 3.77
C GLU A 279 -14.80 -6.59 3.93
N LEU A 280 -15.86 -7.30 3.54
CA LEU A 280 -17.25 -6.89 3.79
C LEU A 280 -17.73 -7.19 5.22
N GLY A 281 -16.92 -7.84 6.06
CA GLY A 281 -17.31 -8.28 7.40
C GLY A 281 -18.27 -9.47 7.41
N LEU A 282 -18.37 -10.20 6.30
CA LEU A 282 -19.22 -11.39 6.15
C LEU A 282 -18.41 -12.66 6.46
N SER A 283 -19.07 -13.70 6.97
CA SER A 283 -18.45 -15.01 7.09
C SER A 283 -18.05 -15.55 5.71
N ASN A 284 -16.88 -16.18 5.60
CA ASN A 284 -16.48 -16.83 4.36
C ASN A 284 -17.31 -18.11 4.15
N LYS A 285 -18.16 -18.12 3.12
CA LYS A 285 -19.03 -19.25 2.76
C LYS A 285 -18.71 -19.85 1.40
N VAL A 286 -17.53 -19.59 0.85
CA VAL A 286 -17.15 -20.05 -0.50
C VAL A 286 -17.40 -21.55 -0.66
N ASN A 287 -16.95 -22.37 0.30
CA ASN A 287 -17.11 -23.83 0.25
C ASN A 287 -18.58 -24.31 0.27
N GLU A 288 -19.51 -23.52 0.83
CA GLU A 288 -20.94 -23.88 0.87
C GLU A 288 -21.63 -23.66 -0.49
N TYR A 289 -21.16 -22.68 -1.26
CA TYR A 289 -21.76 -22.26 -2.53
C TYR A 289 -21.01 -22.79 -3.75
N TRP A 290 -19.78 -23.28 -3.57
CA TRP A 290 -18.94 -23.74 -4.66
C TRP A 290 -19.36 -25.13 -5.14
N ASN A 291 -19.68 -25.27 -6.43
CA ASN A 291 -20.01 -26.55 -7.04
C ASN A 291 -18.94 -26.95 -8.06
N ASN A 292 -18.24 -28.06 -7.80
CA ASN A 292 -17.15 -28.57 -8.63
C ASN A 292 -17.59 -29.02 -10.05
N GLN A 293 -18.90 -29.12 -10.32
CA GLN A 293 -19.43 -29.40 -11.66
C GLN A 293 -19.58 -28.15 -12.53
N LEU A 294 -19.48 -26.95 -11.93
CA LEU A 294 -19.63 -25.67 -12.61
C LEU A 294 -18.28 -25.01 -12.84
N THR A 295 -18.20 -24.11 -13.82
CA THR A 295 -16.96 -23.38 -14.07
C THR A 295 -16.66 -22.42 -12.91
N PRO A 296 -15.37 -22.19 -12.58
CA PRO A 296 -14.98 -21.25 -11.51
C PRO A 296 -15.59 -19.84 -11.66
N SER A 297 -15.66 -19.32 -12.89
CA SER A 297 -16.26 -18.02 -13.20
C SER A 297 -17.77 -18.00 -12.91
N TYR A 298 -18.48 -19.10 -13.21
CA TYR A 298 -19.91 -19.21 -12.89
C TYR A 298 -20.13 -19.30 -11.37
N ASN A 299 -19.37 -20.15 -10.68
CA ASN A 299 -19.42 -20.26 -9.21
C ASN A 299 -19.21 -18.90 -8.54
N SER A 300 -18.22 -18.13 -9.01
CA SER A 300 -17.96 -16.79 -8.49
C SER A 300 -19.13 -15.83 -8.74
N SER A 301 -19.69 -15.85 -9.94
CA SER A 301 -20.86 -15.02 -10.28
C SER A 301 -22.06 -15.36 -9.39
N GLU A 302 -22.32 -16.64 -9.16
CA GLU A 302 -23.41 -17.10 -8.29
C GLU A 302 -23.15 -16.76 -6.82
N TYR A 303 -21.92 -16.87 -6.34
CA TYR A 303 -21.55 -16.46 -4.97
C TYR A 303 -21.81 -14.98 -4.75
N PHE A 304 -21.43 -14.13 -5.71
CA PHE A 304 -21.73 -12.70 -5.66
C PHE A 304 -23.24 -12.44 -5.66
N LYS A 305 -23.97 -13.08 -6.58
CA LYS A 305 -25.40 -12.88 -6.79
C LYS A 305 -26.24 -13.35 -5.60
N LYS A 306 -25.95 -14.53 -5.05
CA LYS A 306 -26.79 -15.19 -4.03
C LYS A 306 -26.35 -14.89 -2.60
N TYR A 307 -25.08 -14.59 -2.37
CA TYR A 307 -24.56 -14.38 -1.03
C TYR A 307 -24.02 -12.96 -0.82
N LEU A 308 -23.02 -12.50 -1.58
CA LEU A 308 -22.39 -11.21 -1.27
C LEU A 308 -23.36 -10.03 -1.45
N LEU A 309 -23.91 -9.83 -2.65
CA LEU A 309 -24.75 -8.67 -2.97
C LEU A 309 -26.04 -8.58 -2.14
N PRO A 310 -26.74 -9.69 -1.81
CA PRO A 310 -27.90 -9.63 -0.93
C PRO A 310 -27.56 -9.27 0.53
N ASN A 311 -26.36 -9.62 1.00
CA ASN A 311 -25.93 -9.37 2.39
C ASN A 311 -25.19 -8.04 2.56
N THR A 312 -25.05 -7.21 1.52
CA THR A 312 -24.60 -5.82 1.68
C THR A 312 -25.77 -4.87 1.90
N ALA A 313 -25.71 -4.09 2.99
CA ALA A 313 -26.75 -3.12 3.34
C ALA A 313 -26.90 -2.02 2.29
N ASN A 314 -25.78 -1.59 1.71
CA ASN A 314 -25.73 -0.55 0.69
C ASN A 314 -25.20 -1.10 -0.64
N ASP A 315 -25.37 -0.28 -1.66
CA ASP A 315 -24.62 -0.35 -2.90
C ASP A 315 -23.12 -0.36 -2.63
N PHE A 316 -22.36 -1.21 -3.32
CA PHE A 316 -20.95 -1.39 -3.01
C PHE A 316 -20.02 -1.21 -4.20
N VAL A 317 -18.88 -0.57 -3.94
CA VAL A 317 -17.79 -0.35 -4.89
C VAL A 317 -16.64 -1.29 -4.56
N LEU A 318 -16.27 -2.14 -5.52
CA LEU A 318 -15.07 -2.97 -5.47
C LEU A 318 -13.95 -2.30 -6.27
N ALA A 319 -12.89 -1.89 -5.58
CA ALA A 319 -11.69 -1.39 -6.21
C ALA A 319 -10.58 -2.46 -6.23
N LEU A 320 -10.07 -2.76 -7.41
CA LEU A 320 -8.97 -3.69 -7.64
C LEU A 320 -7.69 -2.91 -7.94
N ASN A 321 -6.69 -3.07 -7.08
CA ASN A 321 -5.37 -2.45 -7.23
C ASN A 321 -4.32 -3.51 -7.58
N ASP A 322 -3.22 -3.09 -8.22
CA ASP A 322 -2.12 -3.98 -8.64
C ASP A 322 -2.57 -5.10 -9.60
N VAL A 323 -3.58 -4.85 -10.45
CA VAL A 323 -4.12 -5.87 -11.37
C VAL A 323 -3.07 -6.32 -12.40
N ASP A 324 -2.03 -5.52 -12.61
CA ASP A 324 -0.86 -5.86 -13.43
C ASP A 324 -0.22 -7.21 -13.03
N LEU A 325 -0.25 -7.55 -11.74
CA LEU A 325 0.28 -8.84 -11.25
C LEU A 325 -0.52 -10.03 -11.76
N ILE A 326 -1.83 -9.86 -11.98
CA ILE A 326 -2.65 -10.91 -12.59
C ILE A 326 -2.32 -10.99 -14.07
N PHE A 327 -2.04 -9.86 -14.72
CA PHE A 327 -1.73 -9.81 -16.16
C PHE A 327 -0.41 -10.50 -16.53
N GLU A 328 0.50 -10.67 -15.56
CA GLU A 328 1.69 -11.52 -15.73
C GLU A 328 1.33 -13.01 -15.96
N HIS A 329 0.13 -13.43 -15.55
CA HIS A 329 -0.40 -14.79 -15.71
C HIS A 329 -1.50 -14.82 -16.77
N HIS A 330 -1.12 -15.05 -18.02
CA HIS A 330 -2.01 -14.88 -19.19
C HIS A 330 -3.35 -15.63 -19.11
N GLU A 331 -3.34 -16.89 -18.67
CA GLU A 331 -4.56 -17.72 -18.57
C GLU A 331 -5.56 -17.14 -17.57
N ILE A 332 -5.11 -16.79 -16.36
CA ILE A 332 -5.97 -16.18 -15.33
C ILE A 332 -6.44 -14.79 -15.76
N ALA A 333 -5.57 -14.00 -16.38
CA ALA A 333 -5.86 -12.63 -16.78
C ALA A 333 -7.05 -12.54 -17.74
N GLN A 334 -7.12 -13.42 -18.74
CA GLN A 334 -8.19 -13.41 -19.73
C GLN A 334 -9.55 -13.76 -19.10
N ASP A 335 -9.61 -14.85 -18.33
CA ASP A 335 -10.84 -15.30 -17.70
C ASP A 335 -11.31 -14.34 -16.62
N PHE A 336 -10.39 -13.79 -15.82
CA PHE A 336 -10.73 -12.83 -14.78
C PHE A 336 -11.23 -11.51 -15.36
N CYS A 337 -10.60 -10.99 -16.41
CA CYS A 337 -11.11 -9.81 -17.12
C CYS A 337 -12.49 -10.06 -17.71
N SER A 338 -12.72 -11.24 -18.27
CA SER A 338 -14.03 -11.64 -18.81
C SER A 338 -15.09 -11.73 -17.72
N LEU A 339 -14.74 -12.24 -16.54
CA LEU A 339 -15.61 -12.26 -15.36
C LEU A 339 -15.99 -10.83 -14.93
N LEU A 340 -15.01 -9.93 -14.75
CA LEU A 340 -15.27 -8.53 -14.38
C LEU A 340 -16.14 -7.80 -15.40
N ARG A 341 -15.91 -8.04 -16.69
CA ARG A 341 -16.77 -7.53 -17.76
C ARG A 341 -18.20 -8.04 -17.62
N SER A 342 -18.36 -9.34 -17.35
CA SER A 342 -19.68 -9.95 -17.18
C SER A 342 -20.48 -9.31 -16.04
N PHE A 343 -19.82 -8.93 -14.94
CA PHE A 343 -20.45 -8.24 -13.82
C PHE A 343 -21.01 -6.88 -14.24
N HIS A 344 -20.21 -6.09 -14.95
CA HIS A 344 -20.65 -4.81 -15.53
C HIS A 344 -21.80 -5.00 -16.54
N ASP A 345 -21.69 -5.99 -17.42
CA ASP A 345 -22.68 -6.22 -18.47
C ASP A 345 -24.01 -6.70 -17.88
N MET A 346 -23.99 -7.58 -16.86
CA MET A 346 -25.19 -8.04 -16.15
C MET A 346 -25.96 -6.86 -15.56
N ALA A 347 -25.29 -5.93 -14.88
CA ALA A 347 -25.92 -4.74 -14.33
C ALA A 347 -26.66 -3.86 -15.36
N ARG A 348 -26.41 -4.06 -16.66
CA ARG A 348 -27.02 -3.30 -17.76
C ARG A 348 -28.04 -4.09 -18.59
N ARG A 349 -28.25 -5.38 -18.30
CA ARG A 349 -29.19 -6.22 -19.06
C ARG A 349 -30.66 -5.86 -18.83
N GLY A 350 -30.99 -5.28 -17.67
CA GLY A 350 -32.34 -4.86 -17.32
C GLY A 350 -33.33 -5.99 -17.04
N ASP A 351 -32.87 -7.26 -17.03
CA ASP A 351 -33.69 -8.41 -16.69
C ASP A 351 -33.78 -8.61 -15.16
N PRO A 352 -34.86 -9.25 -14.63
CA PRO A 352 -35.05 -9.40 -13.19
C PRO A 352 -33.93 -10.17 -12.49
N ASN A 353 -33.27 -11.10 -13.18
CA ASN A 353 -32.17 -11.90 -12.64
C ASN A 353 -30.86 -11.13 -12.56
N SER A 354 -30.76 -10.00 -13.27
CA SER A 354 -29.56 -9.17 -13.30
C SER A 354 -29.67 -7.89 -12.47
N LYS A 355 -30.87 -7.53 -11.98
CA LYS A 355 -31.11 -6.31 -11.20
C LYS A 355 -30.21 -6.18 -9.96
N ILE A 356 -29.86 -7.28 -9.30
CA ILE A 356 -28.97 -7.26 -8.14
C ILE A 356 -27.55 -6.78 -8.47
N TRP A 357 -27.10 -6.93 -9.73
CA TRP A 357 -25.78 -6.47 -10.17
C TRP A 357 -25.70 -4.96 -10.32
N GLU A 358 -26.83 -4.26 -10.41
CA GLU A 358 -26.88 -2.79 -10.36
C GLU A 358 -26.26 -2.25 -9.07
N LYS A 359 -26.28 -3.05 -7.97
CA LYS A 359 -25.64 -2.73 -6.69
C LYS A 359 -24.10 -2.73 -6.74
N LEU A 360 -23.48 -3.37 -7.72
CA LEU A 360 -22.03 -3.50 -7.82
C LEU A 360 -21.44 -2.40 -8.72
N ARG A 361 -20.35 -1.77 -8.27
CA ARG A 361 -19.51 -0.90 -9.11
C ARG A 361 -18.07 -1.36 -9.01
N LEU A 362 -17.33 -1.23 -10.10
CA LEU A 362 -15.96 -1.70 -10.24
C LEU A 362 -15.02 -0.53 -10.53
N ILE A 363 -13.90 -0.49 -9.82
CA ILE A 363 -12.74 0.35 -10.15
C ILE A 363 -11.56 -0.60 -10.39
N ILE A 364 -10.92 -0.51 -11.55
CA ILE A 364 -9.76 -1.32 -11.92
C ILE A 364 -8.57 -0.40 -12.11
N VAL A 365 -7.51 -0.61 -11.32
CA VAL A 365 -6.26 0.16 -11.41
C VAL A 365 -5.17 -0.72 -12.02
N HIS A 366 -4.58 -0.26 -13.12
CA HIS A 366 -3.48 -0.97 -13.78
C HIS A 366 -2.46 -0.02 -14.43
N SER A 367 -1.26 -0.54 -14.66
CA SER A 367 -0.12 0.15 -15.26
C SER A 367 -0.04 -0.10 -16.75
N THR A 368 -0.56 0.84 -17.55
CA THR A 368 -0.59 0.80 -19.03
C THR A 368 -1.24 -0.49 -19.59
N GLU A 369 -1.40 -0.60 -20.92
CA GLU A 369 -2.12 -1.72 -21.54
C GLU A 369 -1.20 -2.92 -21.80
N PHE A 370 -1.30 -3.94 -20.95
CA PHE A 370 -0.65 -5.23 -21.15
C PHE A 370 -1.54 -6.13 -22.05
N TYR A 371 -1.50 -5.87 -23.35
CA TYR A 371 -2.13 -6.70 -24.38
C TYR A 371 -1.14 -6.87 -25.53
N THR A 372 -0.08 -7.62 -25.31
CA THR A 372 0.89 -7.95 -26.38
C THR A 372 0.72 -9.36 -26.91
N SER A 373 -0.03 -10.23 -26.22
CA SER A 373 -0.42 -11.57 -26.67
C SER A 373 -1.93 -11.77 -26.85
N LEU A 374 -2.75 -10.87 -26.29
CA LEU A 374 -4.17 -10.84 -26.64
C LEU A 374 -4.27 -10.22 -28.04
N ASP A 375 -4.90 -10.95 -28.94
CA ASP A 375 -5.25 -10.51 -30.29
C ASP A 375 -5.65 -9.03 -30.25
N ILE A 376 -5.17 -8.24 -31.20
CA ILE A 376 -5.19 -6.76 -31.19
C ILE A 376 -6.64 -6.22 -31.10
N HIS A 377 -7.62 -7.12 -31.22
CA HIS A 377 -9.06 -6.92 -31.17
C HIS A 377 -9.78 -7.39 -29.88
N SER A 378 -9.13 -8.01 -28.88
CA SER A 378 -9.85 -8.81 -27.87
C SER A 378 -9.40 -8.65 -26.39
N SER A 379 -9.15 -7.43 -25.92
CA SER A 379 -9.22 -7.22 -24.46
C SER A 379 -10.68 -7.38 -23.99
N PRO A 380 -10.97 -8.27 -23.02
CA PRO A 380 -12.34 -8.42 -22.49
C PRO A 380 -12.87 -7.12 -21.87
N LEU A 381 -11.99 -6.18 -21.51
CA LEU A 381 -12.35 -4.88 -20.95
C LEU A 381 -12.23 -3.73 -21.99
N ALA A 382 -11.82 -4.00 -23.23
CA ALA A 382 -11.75 -2.98 -24.27
C ALA A 382 -13.14 -2.39 -24.55
N ASN A 383 -13.19 -1.06 -24.67
CA ASN A 383 -14.41 -0.29 -24.92
C ASN A 383 -15.51 -0.46 -23.85
N VAL A 384 -15.17 -0.94 -22.65
CA VAL A 384 -16.12 -1.11 -21.54
C VAL A 384 -15.83 -0.10 -20.43
N GLY A 385 -16.87 0.58 -19.96
CA GLY A 385 -16.79 1.54 -18.86
C GLY A 385 -16.05 2.84 -19.21
N LEU A 386 -15.75 3.62 -18.16
CA LEU A 386 -14.95 4.84 -18.26
C LEU A 386 -13.46 4.47 -18.20
N VAL A 387 -12.70 4.83 -19.22
CA VAL A 387 -11.23 4.74 -19.21
C VAL A 387 -10.63 6.10 -18.86
N VAL A 388 -9.77 6.10 -17.85
CA VAL A 388 -9.06 7.28 -17.34
C VAL A 388 -7.58 7.07 -17.55
N ASP A 389 -7.00 7.88 -18.44
CA ASP A 389 -5.55 8.01 -18.58
C ASP A 389 -5.07 9.14 -17.68
N LEU A 390 -4.16 8.84 -16.74
CA LEU A 390 -3.76 9.79 -15.72
C LEU A 390 -2.47 10.52 -16.14
N PRO A 391 -2.54 11.81 -16.52
CA PRO A 391 -1.39 12.56 -17.02
C PRO A 391 -0.46 13.00 -15.88
N GLU A 392 0.72 13.51 -16.25
CA GLU A 392 1.60 14.25 -15.34
C GLU A 392 0.94 15.52 -14.80
N LEU A 393 1.45 16.02 -13.68
CA LEU A 393 1.03 17.30 -13.13
C LEU A 393 1.54 18.44 -14.02
N SER A 394 0.62 19.32 -14.41
CA SER A 394 0.91 20.62 -15.02
C SER A 394 1.71 21.51 -14.08
N ARG A 395 2.31 22.56 -14.64
CA ARG A 395 3.06 23.56 -13.88
C ARG A 395 2.24 24.19 -12.76
N GLU A 396 0.98 24.54 -13.04
CA GLU A 396 0.06 25.12 -12.07
C GLU A 396 -0.24 24.14 -10.93
N GLN A 397 -0.36 22.85 -11.24
CA GLN A 397 -0.57 21.79 -10.27
C GLN A 397 0.67 21.54 -9.40
N VAL A 398 1.87 21.55 -9.99
CA VAL A 398 3.12 21.47 -9.23
C VAL A 398 3.26 22.65 -8.29
N GLN A 399 2.95 23.87 -8.75
CA GLN A 399 2.96 25.05 -7.89
C GLN A 399 1.97 24.93 -6.72
N LYS A 400 0.76 24.42 -6.98
CA LYS A 400 -0.23 24.13 -5.92
C LYS A 400 0.29 23.10 -4.92
N LEU A 401 0.92 22.02 -5.41
CA LEU A 401 1.51 20.98 -4.57
C LEU A 401 2.58 21.55 -3.63
N LEU A 402 3.54 22.30 -4.19
CA LEU A 402 4.61 22.93 -3.43
C LEU A 402 4.06 23.90 -2.38
N LYS A 403 3.06 24.72 -2.75
CA LYS A 403 2.41 25.66 -1.83
C LYS A 403 1.64 24.95 -0.71
N ALA A 404 0.96 23.84 -0.99
CA ALA A 404 0.28 23.04 0.02
C ALA A 404 1.25 22.39 1.02
N HIS A 405 2.52 22.30 0.64
CA HIS A 405 3.62 21.93 1.49
C HIS A 405 4.47 23.15 1.91
N ASP A 406 3.94 24.36 1.98
CA ASP A 406 4.66 25.54 2.49
C ASP A 406 5.99 25.88 1.79
N LEU A 407 6.27 25.28 0.62
CA LEU A 407 7.49 25.52 -0.15
C LEU A 407 7.25 26.66 -1.13
N LYS A 408 7.82 27.83 -0.82
CA LYS A 408 7.75 29.03 -1.65
C LYS A 408 8.94 29.10 -2.61
N LEU A 409 8.95 28.25 -3.63
CA LEU A 409 9.93 28.33 -4.72
C LEU A 409 9.59 29.48 -5.68
N LYS A 410 10.61 30.17 -6.19
CA LYS A 410 10.46 31.17 -7.27
C LYS A 410 10.07 30.46 -8.58
N GLY A 411 9.43 31.19 -9.50
CA GLY A 411 8.99 30.64 -10.80
C GLY A 411 10.08 29.89 -11.57
N GLN A 412 11.27 30.49 -11.68
CA GLN A 412 12.42 29.85 -12.35
C GLN A 412 12.84 28.52 -11.68
N ASN A 413 12.77 28.43 -10.35
CA ASN A 413 13.09 27.20 -9.63
C ASN A 413 12.04 26.11 -9.87
N ILE A 414 10.76 26.48 -10.05
CA ILE A 414 9.71 25.52 -10.42
C ILE A 414 9.99 24.97 -11.82
N ASP A 415 10.37 25.82 -12.76
CA ASP A 415 10.69 25.43 -14.13
C ASP A 415 11.92 24.51 -14.17
N GLN A 416 12.96 24.80 -13.39
CA GLN A 416 14.14 23.94 -13.26
C GLN A 416 13.83 22.60 -12.58
N LEU A 417 12.98 22.59 -11.55
CA LEU A 417 12.54 21.36 -10.92
C LEU A 417 11.75 20.49 -11.90
N MET A 418 10.79 21.08 -12.62
CA MET A 418 10.01 20.37 -13.62
C MET A 418 10.85 19.92 -14.81
N ALA A 419 11.88 20.64 -15.21
CA ALA A 419 12.84 20.15 -16.20
C ALA A 419 13.52 18.87 -15.69
N MET A 420 13.98 18.88 -14.42
CA MET A 420 14.66 17.73 -13.81
C MET A 420 13.74 16.52 -13.65
N VAL A 421 12.57 16.66 -13.02
CA VAL A 421 11.73 15.51 -12.62
C VAL A 421 10.39 15.41 -13.36
N GLY A 422 10.10 16.32 -14.28
CA GLY A 422 8.81 16.43 -14.94
C GLY A 422 7.67 16.80 -14.00
N GLY A 423 6.44 16.54 -14.43
CA GLY A 423 5.25 16.58 -13.57
C GLY A 423 5.01 15.26 -12.82
N HIS A 424 6.06 14.46 -12.58
CA HIS A 424 5.96 13.11 -12.03
C HIS A 424 5.62 13.16 -10.53
N PRO A 425 4.42 12.73 -10.08
CA PRO A 425 3.96 12.94 -8.70
C PRO A 425 4.89 12.35 -7.63
N TYR A 426 5.38 11.12 -7.85
CA TYR A 426 6.31 10.48 -6.91
C TYR A 426 7.67 11.17 -6.80
N LEU A 427 8.29 11.56 -7.92
CA LEU A 427 9.56 12.29 -7.89
C LEU A 427 9.41 13.67 -7.25
N LEU A 428 8.30 14.36 -7.55
CA LEU A 428 7.97 15.62 -6.90
C LEU A 428 7.80 15.44 -5.39
N ARG A 429 7.23 14.31 -4.95
CA ARG A 429 7.09 14.00 -3.53
C ARG A 429 8.43 13.84 -2.82
N ILE A 430 9.34 13.04 -3.39
CA ILE A 430 10.72 12.91 -2.88
C ILE A 430 11.40 14.28 -2.83
N SER A 431 11.23 15.10 -3.87
CA SER A 431 11.79 16.47 -3.92
C SER A 431 11.28 17.34 -2.76
N ILE A 432 9.98 17.28 -2.48
CA ILE A 432 9.35 18.02 -1.38
C ILE A 432 9.89 17.55 -0.03
N ASP A 433 10.03 16.24 0.16
CA ASP A 433 10.52 15.66 1.40
C ASP A 433 11.98 16.08 1.67
N GLU A 434 12.83 16.14 0.63
CA GLU A 434 14.20 16.66 0.72
C GLU A 434 14.26 18.15 1.13
N PHE A 435 13.38 18.98 0.57
CA PHE A 435 13.34 20.40 0.90
C PHE A 435 12.79 20.65 2.31
N LYS A 436 11.79 19.87 2.73
CA LYS A 436 11.15 20.02 4.04
C LYS A 436 11.98 19.46 5.18
N PHE A 437 12.34 18.19 5.09
CA PHE A 437 12.89 17.45 6.22
C PHE A 437 14.41 17.52 6.24
N ASN A 438 15.04 17.44 5.07
CA ASN A 438 16.50 17.47 4.95
C ASN A 438 17.06 18.90 4.76
N LYS A 439 16.18 19.90 4.64
CA LYS A 439 16.51 21.34 4.45
C LYS A 439 17.56 21.56 3.36
N LYS A 440 17.52 20.73 2.31
CA LYS A 440 18.53 20.73 1.26
C LYS A 440 18.42 21.99 0.41
N LYS A 441 19.56 22.60 0.06
CA LYS A 441 19.57 23.78 -0.83
C LYS A 441 19.17 23.36 -2.24
N PHE A 442 18.36 24.19 -2.89
CA PHE A 442 17.78 23.90 -4.21
C PHE A 442 18.83 23.59 -5.29
N GLU A 443 19.88 24.41 -5.40
CA GLU A 443 20.96 24.21 -6.38
C GLU A 443 21.74 22.90 -6.14
N GLN A 444 22.02 22.59 -4.88
CA GLN A 444 22.68 21.36 -4.49
C GLN A 444 21.81 20.14 -4.79
N PHE A 445 20.51 20.22 -4.51
CA PHE A 445 19.55 19.17 -4.84
C PHE A 445 19.54 18.86 -6.34
N LEU A 446 19.48 19.87 -7.21
CA LEU A 446 19.48 19.65 -8.67
C LEU A 446 20.79 19.00 -9.16
N LYS A 447 21.93 19.41 -8.61
CA LYS A 447 23.23 18.85 -8.99
C LYS A 447 23.38 17.37 -8.57
N GLU A 448 22.87 17.03 -7.39
CA GLU A 448 22.96 15.67 -6.85
C GLU A 448 21.82 14.76 -7.31
N ALA A 449 20.70 15.31 -7.80
CA ALA A 449 19.53 14.53 -8.22
C ALA A 449 19.85 13.33 -9.13
N PRO A 450 20.64 13.47 -10.22
CA PRO A 450 20.97 12.37 -11.12
C PRO A 450 22.20 11.55 -10.69
N THR A 451 22.59 11.55 -9.40
CA THR A 451 23.75 10.78 -8.93
C THR A 451 23.34 9.59 -8.05
N PRO A 452 24.20 8.57 -7.88
CA PRO A 452 23.96 7.46 -6.94
C PRO A 452 23.82 7.88 -5.47
N SER A 453 24.28 9.07 -5.10
CA SER A 453 24.12 9.65 -3.76
C SER A 453 22.94 10.63 -3.67
N GLY A 454 22.21 10.82 -4.78
CA GLY A 454 21.06 11.71 -4.88
C GLY A 454 19.82 11.18 -4.17
N ALA A 455 18.84 12.08 -4.01
CA ALA A 455 17.56 11.78 -3.34
C ALA A 455 16.75 10.68 -4.05
N PHE A 456 17.00 10.46 -5.34
CA PHE A 456 16.29 9.49 -6.17
C PHE A 456 17.03 8.15 -6.30
N SER A 457 18.16 7.98 -5.59
CA SER A 457 19.08 6.85 -5.78
C SER A 457 18.42 5.48 -5.71
N ASP A 458 17.58 5.22 -4.70
CA ASP A 458 16.89 3.94 -4.56
C ASP A 458 15.92 3.68 -5.72
N HIS A 459 15.15 4.70 -6.13
CA HIS A 459 14.23 4.59 -7.25
C HIS A 459 14.95 4.34 -8.58
N LEU A 460 16.08 5.03 -8.81
CA LEU A 460 16.86 4.90 -10.04
C LEU A 460 17.56 3.54 -10.10
N ARG A 461 18.02 3.02 -8.95
CA ARG A 461 18.61 1.68 -8.83
C ARG A 461 17.59 0.59 -9.16
N GLU A 462 16.37 0.65 -8.62
CA GLU A 462 15.28 -0.28 -8.96
C GLU A 462 15.02 -0.33 -10.48
N LEU A 463 14.97 0.84 -11.13
CA LEU A 463 14.77 0.94 -12.57
C LEU A 463 15.97 0.40 -13.36
N LEU A 464 17.20 0.64 -12.89
CA LEU A 464 18.42 0.11 -13.50
C LEU A 464 18.43 -1.42 -13.45
N GLU A 465 18.15 -2.02 -12.29
CA GLU A 465 18.07 -3.47 -12.14
C GLU A 465 17.05 -4.08 -13.10
N GLN A 466 15.89 -3.44 -13.29
CA GLN A 466 14.87 -3.89 -14.25
C GLN A 466 15.34 -3.82 -15.70
N LEU A 467 16.09 -2.80 -16.08
CA LEU A 467 16.68 -2.68 -17.41
C LEU A 467 17.81 -3.70 -17.62
N GLU A 468 18.67 -3.91 -16.63
CA GLU A 468 19.76 -4.89 -16.70
C GLU A 468 19.23 -6.32 -16.85
N ASN A 469 18.09 -6.63 -16.22
CA ASN A 469 17.40 -7.90 -16.37
C ASN A 469 16.72 -8.09 -17.75
N ASN A 470 16.66 -7.06 -18.60
CA ASN A 470 16.10 -7.14 -19.94
C ASN A 470 16.91 -6.35 -20.98
N LEU A 471 17.82 -7.07 -21.66
CA LEU A 471 18.74 -6.48 -22.62
C LEU A 471 18.04 -5.69 -23.74
N GLU A 472 16.89 -6.14 -24.24
CA GLU A 472 16.16 -5.41 -25.28
C GLU A 472 15.62 -4.05 -24.79
N LEU A 473 15.08 -4.01 -23.57
CA LEU A 473 14.61 -2.76 -22.96
C LEU A 473 15.79 -1.83 -22.66
N ARG A 474 16.91 -2.37 -22.16
CA ARG A 474 18.14 -1.62 -21.94
C ARG A 474 18.65 -0.96 -23.22
N THR A 475 18.84 -1.72 -24.29
CA THR A 475 19.35 -1.20 -25.56
C THR A 475 18.40 -0.15 -26.14
N ALA A 476 17.09 -0.40 -26.11
CA ALA A 476 16.10 0.54 -26.60
C ALA A 476 16.10 1.85 -25.79
N PHE A 477 16.21 1.77 -24.46
CA PHE A 477 16.23 2.96 -23.63
C PHE A 477 17.55 3.74 -23.76
N SER A 478 18.69 3.06 -23.92
CA SER A 478 19.98 3.67 -24.24
C SER A 478 19.93 4.51 -25.54
N GLN A 479 19.23 4.01 -26.56
CA GLN A 479 18.97 4.78 -27.79
C GLN A 479 18.14 6.04 -27.51
N VAL A 480 17.08 5.94 -26.71
CA VAL A 480 16.19 7.07 -26.40
C VAL A 480 16.91 8.17 -25.60
N ILE A 481 17.75 7.82 -24.64
CA ILE A 481 18.48 8.83 -23.83
C ILE A 481 19.65 9.48 -24.56
N SER A 482 20.16 8.82 -25.61
CA SER A 482 21.22 9.33 -26.48
C SER A 482 20.68 10.16 -27.65
N ALA A 483 19.37 10.15 -27.86
CA ALA A 483 18.70 10.87 -28.94
C ALA A 483 18.72 12.38 -28.72
N ASP A 484 18.93 13.14 -29.79
CA ASP A 484 18.75 14.59 -29.81
C ASP A 484 17.44 14.97 -30.53
N ALA A 485 17.14 16.27 -30.56
CA ALA A 485 15.94 16.79 -31.21
C ALA A 485 15.91 16.55 -32.73
N GLU A 486 17.06 16.27 -33.35
CA GLU A 486 17.21 16.04 -34.80
C GLU A 486 17.11 14.54 -35.16
N THR A 487 17.30 13.65 -34.19
CA THR A 487 17.31 12.19 -34.36
C THR A 487 16.26 11.48 -33.48
N PRO A 488 14.96 11.70 -33.73
CA PRO A 488 13.91 11.13 -32.89
C PRO A 488 13.86 9.60 -33.01
N VAL A 489 13.81 8.92 -31.86
CA VAL A 489 13.90 7.45 -31.81
C VAL A 489 12.52 6.82 -31.94
N LYS A 490 12.36 5.96 -32.95
CA LYS A 490 11.17 5.13 -33.12
C LYS A 490 11.42 3.73 -32.55
N LEU A 491 10.62 3.34 -31.56
CA LEU A 491 10.72 2.03 -30.93
C LEU A 491 9.68 1.04 -31.47
N ARG A 492 9.98 -0.25 -31.38
CA ARG A 492 8.99 -1.31 -31.62
C ARG A 492 7.83 -1.14 -30.62
N PRO A 493 6.55 -1.29 -31.03
CA PRO A 493 5.41 -1.01 -30.15
C PRO A 493 5.43 -1.74 -28.81
N GLN A 494 5.86 -3.01 -28.78
CA GLN A 494 5.94 -3.79 -27.55
C GLN A 494 6.99 -3.21 -26.57
N ILE A 495 8.17 -2.86 -27.08
CA ILE A 495 9.25 -2.23 -26.30
C ILE A 495 8.84 -0.84 -25.80
N ALA A 496 8.21 -0.04 -26.67
CA ALA A 496 7.69 1.28 -26.31
C ALA A 496 6.67 1.19 -25.16
N LYS A 497 5.72 0.25 -25.24
CA LYS A 497 4.74 0.01 -24.17
C LYS A 497 5.40 -0.39 -22.86
N SER A 498 6.37 -1.30 -22.89
CA SER A 498 7.11 -1.72 -21.69
C SER A 498 7.88 -0.58 -21.03
N LEU A 499 8.62 0.23 -21.80
CA LEU A 499 9.33 1.40 -21.27
C LEU A 499 8.36 2.49 -20.77
N GLN A 500 7.20 2.64 -21.42
CA GLN A 500 6.15 3.55 -20.95
C GLN A 500 5.54 3.06 -19.63
N ARG A 501 5.34 1.74 -19.46
CA ARG A 501 4.84 1.12 -18.21
C ARG A 501 5.75 1.45 -17.03
N LEU A 502 7.06 1.28 -17.24
CA LEU A 502 8.12 1.63 -16.27
C LEU A 502 8.20 3.13 -15.97
N GLY A 503 7.50 3.97 -16.75
CA GLY A 503 7.54 5.41 -16.61
C GLY A 503 8.79 6.06 -17.20
N LEU A 504 9.65 5.32 -17.90
CA LEU A 504 10.93 5.84 -18.39
C LEU A 504 10.79 6.78 -19.60
N ILE A 505 9.79 6.56 -20.45
CA ILE A 505 9.60 7.33 -21.68
C ILE A 505 8.20 7.97 -21.79
N LYS A 506 8.10 8.97 -22.66
CA LYS A 506 6.86 9.48 -23.24
C LYS A 506 6.86 9.21 -24.74
N LEU A 507 5.67 9.15 -25.33
CA LEU A 507 5.51 9.01 -26.78
C LEU A 507 4.90 10.29 -27.35
N LYS A 508 5.59 10.89 -28.32
CA LYS A 508 5.11 12.02 -29.11
C LYS A 508 4.89 11.55 -30.54
N GLY A 509 3.64 11.15 -30.84
CA GLY A 509 3.34 10.41 -32.06
C GLY A 509 4.00 9.03 -32.05
N TYR A 510 4.91 8.77 -32.99
CA TYR A 510 5.65 7.50 -33.08
C TYR A 510 7.02 7.52 -32.40
N PHE A 511 7.42 8.65 -31.84
CA PHE A 511 8.77 8.85 -31.31
C PHE A 511 8.78 8.82 -29.79
N ALA A 512 9.80 8.17 -29.25
CA ALA A 512 10.04 8.06 -27.83
C ALA A 512 11.01 9.15 -27.35
N GLU A 513 10.66 9.78 -26.24
CA GLU A 513 11.51 10.74 -25.53
C GLU A 513 11.68 10.31 -24.06
N PRO A 514 12.83 10.60 -23.41
CA PRO A 514 12.96 10.41 -21.97
C PRO A 514 11.86 11.18 -21.24
N ARG A 515 11.25 10.57 -20.21
CA ARG A 515 10.14 11.21 -19.50
C ARG A 515 10.54 12.52 -18.81
N CYS A 516 11.74 12.56 -18.27
CA CYS A 516 12.33 13.71 -17.59
C CYS A 516 13.86 13.68 -17.68
N GLU A 517 14.47 14.83 -17.42
CA GLU A 517 15.93 15.00 -17.53
C GLU A 517 16.71 14.17 -16.51
N LEU A 518 16.14 13.92 -15.33
CA LEU A 518 16.70 13.04 -14.30
C LEU A 518 17.07 11.67 -14.88
N TYR A 519 16.14 11.07 -15.63
CA TYR A 519 16.37 9.76 -16.24
C TYR A 519 17.42 9.84 -17.33
N ARG A 520 17.38 10.87 -18.19
CA ARG A 520 18.39 11.06 -19.25
C ARG A 520 19.79 11.12 -18.64
N LEU A 521 20.00 12.01 -17.67
CA LEU A 521 21.30 12.26 -17.04
C LEU A 521 21.83 11.04 -16.26
N TYR A 522 20.98 10.41 -15.44
CA TYR A 522 21.42 9.26 -14.63
C TYR A 522 21.77 8.07 -15.53
N PHE A 523 20.86 7.65 -16.41
CA PHE A 523 21.05 6.42 -17.18
C PHE A 523 22.11 6.55 -18.27
N GLN A 524 22.40 7.77 -18.76
CA GLN A 524 23.49 7.99 -19.71
C GLN A 524 24.88 7.65 -19.13
N MET A 525 25.02 7.64 -17.80
CA MET A 525 26.26 7.22 -17.14
C MET A 525 26.40 5.70 -16.99
N PHE A 526 25.31 4.93 -17.12
CA PHE A 526 25.28 3.50 -16.77
C PHE A 526 24.90 2.56 -17.92
N LEU A 527 24.21 3.04 -18.96
CA LEU A 527 23.62 2.18 -20.01
C LEU A 527 24.48 1.99 -21.24
#